data_AF-A0AAD0UMD7-F1
#
_entry.id   AF-A0AAD0UMD7-F1
#
_cell.length_a   1.000
_cell.length_b   1.000
_cell.length_c   1.000
_cell.angle_alpha   90.00
_cell.angle_beta   90.00
_cell.angle_gamma   90.00
#
_symmetry.space_group_name_H-M   'P 1'
#
loop_
_entity.id
_entity.type
_entity.pdbx_description
1 polymer ?
#
loop_
_entity_poly.entity_id
_entity_poly.type
_entity_poly.pdbx_seq_one_letter_code
_entity_poly.pdbx_strand_id
1 'polypeptide(L)'
;MICLLDRFQQSECSKTMKPVSFYKNIIFFFTLIALASCAEANRFALDGQSGALLAYVQDTSEIASSGGNLPGFRFSGIVQGIKTGTVELKLNDEILPMSANGSFQFATSVTQNKSYQLAVATAPSGHSCKIFADSTENPSGIASADVSNLVVYCTTILINGKFKGDTIDIKEDGTALNFDIALSGPHGPGDPVTHIGLSTSATIDHFSPGPETFDTNFANPDSVSVRASDLTPANSGDFGNKSYTLTVTAAPINLSLDFTIRILDNDRRVRQISRMSGGNMQYGGAALGVQGADSACSADAGFISKALVGVASRVPGNADWPILPNTRYYNYDTLNPIATSDANGVIPYATLYGSTAIGAVNFWSGFNTNWTVNANNCNDWTNGSSGTGLAGDASTNVACTTGNRYTLCIEQQ
;
A
#
# COMPACT_ATOMS: atom_id res chain seq x y z
N MET A 1 -65.30 -25.07 7.99
CA MET A 1 -66.29 -24.01 8.26
C MET A 1 -66.00 -22.87 7.27
N ILE A 2 -66.80 -22.82 6.20
CA ILE A 2 -67.14 -21.65 5.33
C ILE A 2 -65.97 -21.01 4.54
N CYS A 3 -65.76 -21.09 3.21
CA CYS A 3 -66.58 -21.15 1.98
C CYS A 3 -67.08 -19.78 1.44
N LEU A 4 -66.64 -19.40 0.21
CA LEU A 4 -67.28 -18.64 -0.90
C LEU A 4 -66.21 -17.81 -1.68
N LEU A 5 -65.85 -18.05 -2.96
CA LEU A 5 -66.54 -18.08 -4.28
C LEU A 5 -66.79 -16.70 -4.96
N ASP A 6 -66.22 -16.59 -6.16
CA ASP A 6 -66.83 -16.15 -7.44
C ASP A 6 -66.74 -14.73 -8.05
N ARG A 7 -66.44 -14.76 -9.37
CA ARG A 7 -66.79 -13.91 -10.56
C ARG A 7 -65.61 -13.19 -11.23
N PHE A 8 -65.18 -13.46 -12.48
CA PHE A 8 -65.79 -13.61 -13.83
C PHE A 8 -66.45 -12.35 -14.44
N GLN A 9 -65.74 -11.70 -15.40
CA GLN A 9 -66.13 -11.31 -16.78
C GLN A 9 -65.18 -10.20 -17.32
N GLN A 10 -64.35 -10.46 -18.34
CA GLN A 10 -64.58 -10.38 -19.79
C GLN A 10 -64.76 -8.96 -20.36
N SER A 11 -63.82 -8.52 -21.21
CA SER A 11 -64.15 -7.88 -22.48
C SER A 11 -63.25 -8.43 -23.59
N GLU A 12 -63.90 -9.02 -24.59
CA GLU A 12 -63.35 -9.62 -25.79
C GLU A 12 -62.84 -8.57 -26.78
N CYS A 13 -61.85 -8.92 -27.61
CA CYS A 13 -62.07 -8.86 -29.05
C CYS A 13 -61.23 -9.93 -29.76
N SER A 14 -61.95 -10.81 -30.44
CA SER A 14 -61.51 -12.01 -31.15
C SER A 14 -61.24 -11.70 -32.61
N LYS A 15 -60.17 -12.26 -33.19
CA LYS A 15 -60.26 -13.21 -34.32
C LYS A 15 -58.90 -13.65 -34.85
N THR A 16 -58.72 -14.97 -34.81
CA THR A 16 -57.77 -15.79 -35.56
C THR A 16 -58.17 -15.87 -37.05
N MET A 17 -57.18 -15.90 -37.97
CA MET A 17 -57.12 -16.91 -39.06
C MET A 17 -55.82 -16.84 -39.89
N LYS A 18 -55.57 -17.98 -40.54
CA LYS A 18 -54.35 -18.58 -41.13
C LYS A 18 -53.98 -18.06 -42.55
N PRO A 19 -52.81 -18.46 -43.09
CA PRO A 19 -52.21 -17.88 -44.29
C PRO A 19 -52.74 -18.51 -45.59
N VAL A 20 -52.78 -17.72 -46.68
CA VAL A 20 -53.07 -18.23 -48.03
C VAL A 20 -52.29 -17.46 -49.11
N SER A 21 -51.69 -18.25 -50.00
CA SER A 21 -51.00 -17.91 -51.26
C SER A 21 -51.98 -17.48 -52.36
N PHE A 22 -51.54 -16.60 -53.28
CA PHE A 22 -52.20 -16.42 -54.58
C PHE A 22 -51.19 -16.37 -55.73
N TYR A 23 -51.14 -17.50 -56.46
CA TYR A 23 -51.15 -17.70 -57.94
C TYR A 23 -50.61 -16.56 -58.85
N LYS A 24 -49.82 -16.81 -59.90
CA LYS A 24 -50.20 -17.65 -61.07
C LYS A 24 -49.02 -17.91 -62.03
N ASN A 25 -49.00 -19.11 -62.61
CA ASN A 25 -48.08 -19.65 -63.64
C ASN A 25 -48.01 -18.86 -64.95
N ILE A 26 -46.82 -18.81 -65.58
CA ILE A 26 -46.62 -19.05 -67.03
C ILE A 26 -45.33 -19.86 -67.24
N ILE A 27 -45.47 -20.91 -68.06
CA ILE A 27 -44.50 -21.93 -68.50
C ILE A 27 -43.83 -21.45 -69.80
N PHE A 28 -42.53 -21.74 -70.02
CA PHE A 28 -41.88 -22.30 -71.24
C PHE A 28 -40.33 -22.08 -71.17
N PHE A 29 -39.52 -23.12 -70.95
CA PHE A 29 -38.79 -23.91 -71.97
C PHE A 29 -37.72 -23.13 -72.78
N PHE A 30 -36.42 -23.29 -72.46
CA PHE A 30 -35.51 -24.14 -73.23
C PHE A 30 -34.10 -24.19 -72.62
N THR A 31 -33.50 -25.37 -72.76
CA THR A 31 -32.29 -25.93 -72.17
C THR A 31 -31.07 -25.88 -73.11
N LEU A 32 -29.88 -26.15 -72.53
CA LEU A 32 -28.60 -26.57 -73.16
C LEU A 32 -27.82 -25.46 -73.90
N ILE A 33 -26.48 -25.32 -73.80
CA ILE A 33 -25.42 -26.33 -73.99
C ILE A 33 -24.19 -25.99 -73.11
N ALA A 34 -23.50 -27.05 -72.68
CA ALA A 34 -22.26 -27.03 -71.93
C ALA A 34 -21.02 -27.29 -72.81
N LEU A 35 -19.84 -27.00 -72.23
CA LEU A 35 -18.51 -27.61 -72.46
C LEU A 35 -17.51 -27.00 -73.47
N ALA A 36 -16.36 -26.65 -72.89
CA ALA A 36 -14.98 -26.95 -73.27
C ALA A 36 -14.33 -26.32 -74.53
N SER A 37 -13.22 -25.61 -74.31
CA SER A 37 -11.91 -25.94 -74.93
C SER A 37 -10.78 -25.03 -74.43
N CYS A 38 -9.66 -25.64 -74.04
CA CYS A 38 -8.37 -24.99 -73.82
C CYS A 38 -7.68 -24.57 -75.14
N ALA A 39 -6.85 -23.52 -75.03
CA ALA A 39 -5.60 -23.20 -75.73
C ALA A 39 -5.47 -23.40 -77.26
N GLU A 40 -5.08 -22.34 -77.99
CA GLU A 40 -3.72 -22.23 -78.56
C GLU A 40 -3.46 -20.86 -79.21
N ALA A 41 -2.21 -20.41 -79.07
CA ALA A 41 -1.67 -19.19 -79.64
C ALA A 41 -1.44 -19.33 -81.15
N ASN A 42 -1.86 -18.34 -81.92
CA ASN A 42 -1.43 -18.20 -83.31
C ASN A 42 -0.73 -16.87 -83.56
N ARG A 43 0.41 -17.04 -84.23
CA ARG A 43 1.44 -16.09 -84.60
C ARG A 43 0.86 -15.02 -85.52
N PHE A 44 1.12 -13.75 -85.23
CA PHE A 44 0.96 -12.67 -86.19
C PHE A 44 2.29 -12.50 -86.95
N ALA A 45 2.29 -12.86 -88.23
CA ALA A 45 3.36 -12.54 -89.16
C ALA A 45 2.90 -11.36 -90.04
N LEU A 46 3.66 -10.27 -90.07
CA LEU A 46 3.54 -9.26 -91.12
C LEU A 46 4.56 -9.60 -92.22
N ASP A 47 4.05 -10.09 -93.35
CA ASP A 47 4.69 -9.94 -94.65
C ASP A 47 4.30 -8.56 -95.20
N GLY A 48 5.29 -7.80 -95.69
CA GLY A 48 5.13 -6.43 -96.15
C GLY A 48 6.39 -5.94 -96.83
N GLN A 49 6.32 -5.87 -98.16
CA GLN A 49 7.39 -5.53 -99.09
C GLN A 49 8.01 -4.13 -98.85
N SER A 50 9.28 -4.04 -99.23
CA SER A 50 10.17 -2.87 -99.27
C SER A 50 10.96 -2.61 -97.98
N GLY A 51 12.26 -2.90 -98.06
CA GLY A 51 13.19 -3.00 -96.94
C GLY A 51 13.54 -1.67 -96.29
N ALA A 52 12.92 -1.39 -95.14
CA ALA A 52 13.47 -0.54 -94.11
C ALA A 52 13.84 -1.39 -92.89
N LEU A 53 15.12 -1.39 -92.52
CA LEU A 53 15.63 -1.99 -91.29
C LEU A 53 15.09 -1.18 -90.10
N LEU A 54 13.91 -1.54 -89.60
CA LEU A 54 13.40 -1.01 -88.34
C LEU A 54 14.12 -1.71 -87.20
N ALA A 55 15.20 -1.10 -86.73
CA ALA A 55 15.75 -1.40 -85.42
C ALA A 55 14.69 -0.99 -84.39
N TYR A 56 13.92 -1.94 -83.88
CA TYR A 56 13.29 -1.77 -82.58
C TYR A 56 14.44 -1.67 -81.57
N VAL A 57 14.71 -0.45 -81.11
CA VAL A 57 15.24 -0.27 -79.77
C VAL A 57 14.13 -0.79 -78.86
N GLN A 58 14.20 -2.08 -78.50
CA GLN A 58 13.64 -2.47 -77.22
C GLN A 58 14.44 -1.67 -76.22
N ASP A 59 13.85 -0.57 -75.78
CA ASP A 59 14.14 -0.10 -74.45
C ASP A 59 13.68 -1.26 -73.55
N THR A 60 14.59 -2.18 -73.25
CA THR A 60 14.56 -2.83 -71.95
C THR A 60 14.80 -1.71 -70.96
N SER A 61 13.77 -0.88 -70.77
CA SER A 61 13.43 -0.51 -69.42
C SER A 61 13.29 -1.86 -68.74
N GLU A 62 14.34 -2.22 -68.01
CA GLU A 62 14.13 -2.97 -66.81
C GLU A 62 12.90 -2.31 -66.18
N ILE A 63 11.78 -3.02 -66.17
CA ILE A 63 11.00 -3.00 -64.96
C ILE A 63 11.92 -3.65 -63.93
N ALA A 64 12.96 -2.91 -63.51
CA ALA A 64 13.21 -2.77 -62.10
C ALA A 64 11.82 -2.44 -61.60
N SER A 65 11.21 -3.41 -60.94
CA SER A 65 10.08 -3.16 -60.09
C SER A 65 10.54 -2.03 -59.18
N SER A 66 10.28 -0.79 -59.59
CA SER A 66 10.38 0.37 -58.73
C SER A 66 9.49 -0.04 -57.59
N GLY A 67 10.12 -0.38 -56.46
CA GLY A 67 9.47 -1.04 -55.34
C GLY A 67 8.15 -0.34 -55.12
N GLY A 68 7.05 -1.02 -55.47
CA GLY A 68 5.73 -0.46 -55.29
C GLY A 68 5.68 -0.04 -53.84
N ASN A 69 5.39 1.23 -53.58
CA ASN A 69 5.36 1.76 -52.23
C ASN A 69 4.21 1.04 -51.51
N LEU A 70 4.54 -0.08 -50.88
CA LEU A 70 3.59 -0.91 -50.18
C LEU A 70 2.98 -0.04 -49.07
N PRO A 71 1.65 -0.09 -48.85
CA PRO A 71 1.02 0.67 -47.77
C PRO A 71 1.74 0.43 -46.45
N GLY A 72 2.01 1.50 -45.72
CA GLY A 72 2.51 1.46 -44.34
C GLY A 72 1.35 1.47 -43.36
N PHE A 73 1.35 0.52 -42.43
CA PHE A 73 0.31 0.41 -41.41
C PHE A 73 0.75 1.01 -40.08
N ARG A 74 -0.19 1.65 -39.39
CA ARG A 74 -0.02 2.37 -38.13
C ARG A 74 -0.42 1.51 -36.94
N PHE A 75 0.22 1.77 -35.80
CA PHE A 75 -0.01 1.07 -34.54
C PHE A 75 -0.31 2.09 -33.44
N SER A 76 -1.47 1.96 -32.82
CA SER A 76 -1.99 2.91 -31.83
C SER A 76 -2.90 2.23 -30.81
N GLY A 77 -3.11 2.90 -29.68
CA GLY A 77 -3.91 2.36 -28.60
C GLY A 77 -4.00 3.27 -27.40
N ILE A 78 -4.28 2.68 -26.25
CA ILE A 78 -4.35 3.37 -24.95
C ILE A 78 -3.46 2.70 -23.91
N VAL A 79 -2.89 3.50 -23.01
CA VAL A 79 -2.22 3.04 -21.80
C VAL A 79 -3.06 3.38 -20.57
N GLN A 80 -3.20 2.42 -19.66
CA GLN A 80 -3.93 2.60 -18.41
C GLN A 80 -3.21 1.93 -17.23
N GLY A 81 -3.46 2.46 -16.03
CA GLY A 81 -2.97 1.90 -14.77
C GLY A 81 -1.54 2.28 -14.37
N ILE A 82 -0.89 3.20 -15.08
CA ILE A 82 0.35 3.84 -14.60
C ILE A 82 0.02 4.68 -13.36
N LYS A 83 0.70 4.41 -12.25
CA LYS A 83 0.63 5.22 -11.03
C LYS A 83 1.88 6.07 -10.85
N THR A 84 3.06 5.51 -11.12
CA THR A 84 4.34 6.23 -11.06
C THR A 84 5.32 5.73 -12.13
N GLY A 85 6.29 6.57 -12.50
CA GLY A 85 7.34 6.25 -13.46
C GLY A 85 6.89 6.25 -14.93
N THR A 86 7.68 5.59 -15.78
CA THR A 86 7.50 5.57 -17.24
C THR A 86 7.51 4.12 -17.73
N VAL A 87 6.51 3.76 -18.54
CA VAL A 87 6.51 2.50 -19.30
C VAL A 87 7.08 2.75 -20.69
N GLU A 88 7.90 1.84 -21.18
CA GLU A 88 8.46 1.89 -22.53
C GLU A 88 7.77 0.83 -23.39
N LEU A 89 7.02 1.27 -24.40
CA LEU A 89 6.40 0.39 -25.38
C LEU A 89 7.36 0.17 -26.54
N LYS A 90 7.29 -1.01 -27.17
CA LYS A 90 8.17 -1.39 -28.26
C LYS A 90 7.37 -1.86 -29.46
N LEU A 91 7.71 -1.33 -30.63
CA LEU A 91 7.28 -1.83 -31.94
C LEU A 91 8.53 -2.11 -32.76
N ASN A 92 8.86 -3.39 -32.99
CA ASN A 92 10.13 -3.78 -33.60
C ASN A 92 11.31 -3.11 -32.87
N ASP A 93 12.01 -2.16 -33.48
CA ASP A 93 13.14 -1.45 -32.86
C ASP A 93 12.77 -0.06 -32.30
N GLU A 94 11.54 0.43 -32.55
CA GLU A 94 11.07 1.71 -32.01
C GLU A 94 10.67 1.55 -30.54
N ILE A 95 11.14 2.49 -29.70
CA ILE A 95 10.74 2.63 -28.30
C ILE A 95 9.90 3.89 -28.13
N LEU A 96 8.74 3.75 -27.49
CA LEU A 96 7.82 4.82 -27.18
C LEU A 96 7.61 4.91 -25.65
N PRO A 97 8.22 5.90 -24.96
CA PRO A 97 8.03 6.09 -23.53
C PRO A 97 6.68 6.77 -23.22
N MET A 98 5.99 6.26 -22.20
CA MET A 98 4.71 6.79 -21.70
C MET A 98 4.79 6.96 -20.18
N SER A 99 4.66 8.19 -19.70
CA SER A 99 4.69 8.53 -18.26
C SER A 99 3.30 8.79 -17.66
N ALA A 100 2.25 8.71 -18.48
CA ALA A 100 0.87 8.94 -18.08
C ALA A 100 -0.09 8.04 -18.85
N ASN A 101 -1.27 7.84 -18.26
CA ASN A 101 -2.37 7.14 -18.92
C ASN A 101 -2.91 7.98 -20.08
N GLY A 102 -3.39 7.33 -21.14
CA GLY A 102 -3.93 8.01 -22.31
C GLY A 102 -3.62 7.31 -23.63
N SER A 103 -4.01 7.93 -24.73
CA SER A 103 -3.77 7.42 -26.09
C SER A 103 -2.29 7.50 -26.48
N PHE A 104 -1.83 6.55 -27.27
CA PHE A 104 -0.50 6.54 -27.89
C PHE A 104 -0.56 6.10 -29.35
N GLN A 105 0.47 6.46 -30.12
CA GLN A 105 0.69 5.99 -31.48
C GLN A 105 2.20 5.92 -31.76
N PHE A 106 2.66 4.82 -32.35
CA PHE A 106 4.04 4.70 -32.82
C PHE A 106 4.27 5.55 -34.07
N ALA A 107 5.44 6.19 -34.15
CA ALA A 107 5.81 7.03 -35.28
C ALA A 107 6.14 6.18 -36.53
N THR A 108 6.68 4.98 -36.34
CA THR A 108 6.99 4.03 -37.42
C THR A 108 5.72 3.39 -37.95
N SER A 109 5.57 3.42 -39.28
CA SER A 109 4.62 2.55 -39.97
C SER A 109 5.33 1.28 -40.44
N VAL A 110 4.69 0.12 -40.31
CA VAL A 110 5.21 -1.14 -40.83
C VAL A 110 4.65 -1.37 -42.22
N THR A 111 5.52 -1.50 -43.23
CA THR A 111 5.10 -1.74 -44.61
C THR A 111 4.41 -3.09 -44.76
N GLN A 112 3.45 -3.17 -45.67
CA GLN A 112 2.72 -4.41 -45.95
C GLN A 112 3.66 -5.61 -46.14
N ASN A 113 3.25 -6.77 -45.62
CA ASN A 113 4.01 -8.02 -45.67
C ASN A 113 5.33 -8.03 -44.87
N LYS A 114 5.63 -6.98 -44.09
CA LYS A 114 6.72 -7.01 -43.11
C LYS A 114 6.22 -7.50 -41.75
N SER A 115 7.14 -8.08 -40.98
CA SER A 115 6.86 -8.52 -39.62
C SER A 115 6.75 -7.33 -38.67
N TYR A 116 5.84 -7.43 -37.71
CA TYR A 116 5.80 -6.58 -36.54
C TYR A 116 5.83 -7.42 -35.27
N GLN A 117 6.44 -6.88 -34.23
CA GLN A 117 6.40 -7.40 -32.88
C GLN A 117 6.15 -6.25 -31.91
N LEU A 118 5.08 -6.36 -31.13
CA LEU A 118 4.76 -5.43 -30.07
C LEU A 118 5.12 -6.04 -28.72
N ALA A 119 5.70 -5.22 -27.85
CA ALA A 119 6.02 -5.61 -26.49
C ALA A 119 6.00 -4.40 -25.56
N VAL A 120 5.97 -4.66 -24.26
CA VAL A 120 6.49 -3.71 -23.28
C VAL A 120 7.99 -3.97 -23.16
N ALA A 121 8.81 -2.97 -23.50
CA ALA A 121 10.27 -3.06 -23.36
C ALA A 121 10.68 -2.99 -21.89
N THR A 122 10.15 -1.99 -21.18
CA THR A 122 10.47 -1.75 -19.77
C THR A 122 9.21 -1.30 -19.05
N ALA A 123 8.90 -1.92 -17.90
CA ALA A 123 7.86 -1.45 -17.00
C ALA A 123 8.44 -0.51 -15.93
N PRO A 124 7.67 0.48 -15.44
CA PRO A 124 8.09 1.30 -14.30
C PRO A 124 8.41 0.45 -13.08
N SER A 125 9.30 0.94 -12.21
CA SER A 125 9.59 0.25 -10.95
C SER A 125 8.30 0.00 -10.16
N GLY A 126 8.15 -1.23 -9.68
CA GLY A 126 6.98 -1.65 -8.92
C GLY A 126 5.71 -1.91 -9.74
N HIS A 127 5.76 -1.82 -11.07
CA HIS A 127 4.61 -2.11 -11.93
C HIS A 127 4.88 -3.34 -12.80
N SER A 128 3.81 -4.08 -13.12
CA SER A 128 3.77 -5.06 -14.21
C SER A 128 2.92 -4.48 -15.33
N CYS A 129 3.51 -4.29 -16.50
CA CYS A 129 2.85 -3.71 -17.67
C CYS A 129 2.85 -4.71 -18.83
N LYS A 130 1.69 -4.89 -19.47
CA LYS A 130 1.49 -5.82 -20.58
C LYS A 130 0.70 -5.15 -21.70
N ILE A 131 1.08 -5.42 -22.95
CA ILE A 131 0.40 -4.91 -24.14
C ILE A 131 -0.45 -6.01 -24.78
N PHE A 132 -1.70 -5.69 -25.08
CA PHE A 132 -2.65 -6.60 -25.69
C PHE A 132 -3.26 -6.02 -26.97
N ALA A 133 -3.54 -6.90 -27.93
CA ALA A 133 -4.58 -6.68 -28.94
C ALA A 133 -5.70 -7.68 -28.66
N ASP A 134 -6.88 -7.17 -28.29
CA ASP A 134 -7.99 -7.98 -27.77
C ASP A 134 -7.55 -8.89 -26.61
N SER A 135 -7.46 -10.21 -26.81
CA SER A 135 -7.01 -11.19 -25.83
C SER A 135 -5.54 -11.63 -25.98
N THR A 136 -4.82 -11.13 -26.99
CA THR A 136 -3.47 -11.58 -27.33
C THR A 136 -2.41 -10.69 -26.69
N GLU A 137 -1.65 -11.23 -25.75
CA GLU A 137 -0.50 -10.55 -25.13
C GLU A 137 0.69 -10.50 -26.11
N ASN A 138 1.42 -9.38 -26.15
CA ASN A 138 2.58 -9.16 -27.02
C ASN A 138 2.32 -9.53 -28.49
N PRO A 139 1.31 -8.91 -29.13
CA PRO A 139 0.89 -9.28 -30.48
C PRO A 139 2.03 -9.14 -31.48
N SER A 140 2.17 -10.14 -32.34
CA SER A 140 3.16 -10.16 -33.41
C SER A 140 2.57 -10.83 -34.65
N GLY A 141 3.10 -10.51 -35.82
CA GLY A 141 2.61 -11.06 -37.06
C GLY A 141 3.11 -10.33 -38.29
N ILE A 142 2.38 -10.48 -39.39
CA ILE A 142 2.65 -9.80 -40.65
C ILE A 142 1.69 -8.63 -40.80
N ALA A 143 2.21 -7.46 -41.14
CA ALA A 143 1.42 -6.25 -41.28
C ALA A 143 0.53 -6.32 -42.53
N SER A 144 -0.78 -6.26 -42.32
CA SER A 144 -1.82 -6.33 -43.36
C SER A 144 -2.90 -5.25 -43.24
N ALA A 145 -2.97 -4.57 -42.09
CA ALA A 145 -3.89 -3.46 -41.79
C ALA A 145 -3.34 -2.63 -40.61
N ASP A 146 -3.91 -1.44 -40.39
CA ASP A 146 -3.67 -0.64 -39.18
C ASP A 146 -4.14 -1.40 -37.93
N VAL A 147 -3.40 -1.27 -36.82
CA VAL A 147 -3.73 -1.83 -35.51
C VAL A 147 -4.00 -0.67 -34.55
N SER A 148 -5.26 -0.44 -34.22
CA SER A 148 -5.70 0.70 -33.37
C SER A 148 -6.38 0.28 -32.07
N ASN A 149 -6.55 -1.02 -31.84
CA ASN A 149 -7.19 -1.61 -30.66
C ASN A 149 -6.17 -2.05 -29.59
N LEU A 150 -4.96 -1.46 -29.56
CA LEU A 150 -3.97 -1.82 -28.56
C LEU A 150 -4.37 -1.27 -27.18
N VAL A 151 -4.25 -2.11 -26.16
CA VAL A 151 -4.44 -1.70 -24.77
C VAL A 151 -3.24 -2.14 -23.95
N VAL A 152 -2.61 -1.19 -23.28
CA VAL A 152 -1.53 -1.45 -22.33
C VAL A 152 -2.10 -1.39 -20.93
N TYR A 153 -2.05 -2.52 -20.24
CA TYR A 153 -2.46 -2.66 -18.85
C TYR A 153 -1.22 -2.60 -17.96
N CYS A 154 -1.10 -1.56 -17.16
CA CYS A 154 -0.13 -1.48 -16.07
C CYS A 154 -0.85 -1.71 -14.74
N THR A 155 -0.27 -2.56 -13.89
CA THR A 155 -0.79 -2.82 -12.54
C THR A 155 0.34 -2.77 -11.53
N THR A 156 0.01 -2.43 -10.29
CA THR A 156 0.90 -2.54 -9.12
C THR A 156 0.09 -3.04 -7.92
N ILE A 157 0.79 -3.49 -6.88
CA ILE A 157 0.17 -3.92 -5.63
C ILE A 157 0.03 -2.72 -4.69
N LEU A 158 -1.10 -2.63 -4.01
CA LEU A 158 -1.33 -1.71 -2.90
C LEU A 158 -1.59 -2.47 -1.62
N ILE A 159 -1.16 -1.90 -0.50
CA ILE A 159 -1.55 -2.32 0.85
C ILE A 159 -2.23 -1.15 1.53
N ASN A 160 -3.51 -1.27 1.87
CA ASN A 160 -4.30 -0.18 2.47
C ASN A 160 -4.21 1.12 1.64
N GLY A 161 -4.16 1.00 0.31
CA GLY A 161 -4.01 2.12 -0.62
C GLY A 161 -2.60 2.72 -0.73
N LYS A 162 -1.60 2.17 -0.03
CA LYS A 162 -0.19 2.61 -0.08
C LYS A 162 0.59 1.91 -1.19
N PHE A 163 1.57 2.60 -1.76
CA PHE A 163 2.47 2.09 -2.80
C PHE A 163 3.81 1.66 -2.22
N LYS A 164 4.60 0.96 -3.04
CA LYS A 164 6.02 0.73 -2.74
C LYS A 164 6.72 2.06 -2.45
N GLY A 165 7.42 2.12 -1.32
CA GLY A 165 8.11 3.32 -0.83
C GLY A 165 7.38 4.02 0.32
N ASP A 166 6.07 3.78 0.48
CA ASP A 166 5.34 4.23 1.66
C ASP A 166 5.64 3.33 2.86
N THR A 167 5.72 3.94 4.05
CA THR A 167 5.78 3.19 5.31
C THR A 167 4.37 2.86 5.80
N ILE A 168 4.19 1.63 6.28
CA ILE A 168 2.98 1.14 6.92
C ILE A 168 3.25 1.05 8.42
N ASP A 169 2.64 1.97 9.19
CA ASP A 169 2.82 2.02 10.63
C ASP A 169 1.80 1.13 11.34
N ILE A 170 2.27 0.31 12.28
CA ILE A 170 1.45 -0.58 13.11
C ILE A 170 1.68 -0.19 14.56
N LYS A 171 0.61 0.00 15.34
CA LYS A 171 0.75 0.21 16.78
C LYS A 171 0.94 -1.12 17.49
N GLU A 172 1.74 -1.11 18.53
CA GLU A 172 1.94 -2.25 19.42
C GLU A 172 0.87 -2.34 20.54
N ASP A 173 -0.27 -1.66 20.39
CA ASP A 173 -1.35 -1.64 21.40
C ASP A 173 -2.31 -2.84 21.31
N GLY A 174 -1.97 -3.87 20.52
CA GLY A 174 -2.81 -5.03 20.25
C GLY A 174 -3.98 -4.76 19.29
N THR A 175 -4.07 -3.56 18.72
CA THR A 175 -5.05 -3.26 17.67
C THR A 175 -4.72 -4.06 16.41
N ALA A 176 -5.72 -4.77 15.90
CA ALA A 176 -5.60 -5.47 14.63
C ALA A 176 -5.39 -4.48 13.48
N LEU A 177 -4.38 -4.72 12.64
CA LEU A 177 -4.23 -4.01 11.38
C LEU A 177 -4.61 -4.92 10.23
N ASN A 178 -5.75 -4.65 9.63
CA ASN A 178 -6.11 -5.32 8.39
C ASN A 178 -5.24 -4.79 7.26
N PHE A 179 -4.60 -5.69 6.51
CA PHE A 179 -4.01 -5.38 5.22
C PHE A 179 -5.02 -5.72 4.14
N ASP A 180 -5.61 -4.69 3.58
CA ASP A 180 -6.38 -4.76 2.36
C ASP A 180 -5.37 -4.76 1.20
N ILE A 181 -5.20 -5.92 0.56
CA ILE A 181 -4.27 -6.09 -0.55
C ILE A 181 -5.04 -6.00 -1.85
N ALA A 182 -4.65 -5.06 -2.69
CA ALA A 182 -5.35 -4.79 -3.94
C ALA A 182 -4.38 -4.63 -5.10
N LEU A 183 -4.87 -4.87 -6.31
CA LEU A 183 -4.23 -4.45 -7.54
C LEU A 183 -4.70 -3.03 -7.91
N SER A 184 -3.81 -2.23 -8.47
CA SER A 184 -4.10 -0.83 -8.84
C SER A 184 -4.98 -0.66 -10.06
N GLY A 185 -5.16 -1.74 -10.82
CA GLY A 185 -5.82 -1.82 -12.10
C GLY A 185 -5.84 -3.26 -12.63
N PRO A 186 -6.66 -3.53 -13.65
CA PRO A 186 -6.64 -4.82 -14.33
C PRO A 186 -5.28 -5.02 -14.99
N HIS A 187 -4.82 -6.27 -15.03
CA HIS A 187 -3.51 -6.63 -15.61
C HIS A 187 -3.63 -7.34 -16.96
N GLY A 188 -4.84 -7.41 -17.50
CA GLY A 188 -5.15 -8.00 -18.79
C GLY A 188 -6.64 -7.91 -19.11
N PRO A 189 -7.02 -8.32 -20.33
CA PRO A 189 -8.41 -8.37 -20.74
C PRO A 189 -9.20 -9.36 -19.87
N GLY A 190 -10.36 -8.93 -19.39
CA GLY A 190 -11.24 -9.76 -18.55
C GLY A 190 -10.84 -9.86 -17.07
N ASP A 191 -9.85 -9.07 -16.62
CA ASP A 191 -9.40 -9.01 -15.22
C ASP A 191 -9.13 -10.39 -14.58
N PRO A 192 -8.05 -11.07 -15.00
CA PRO A 192 -7.74 -12.41 -14.53
C PRO A 192 -7.54 -12.46 -13.01
N VAL A 193 -7.73 -13.63 -12.42
CA VAL A 193 -7.38 -13.86 -11.01
C VAL A 193 -5.86 -13.87 -10.84
N THR A 194 -5.39 -13.26 -9.77
CA THR A 194 -4.00 -13.12 -9.33
C THR A 194 -3.86 -13.73 -7.95
N HIS A 195 -2.94 -14.68 -7.82
CA HIS A 195 -2.57 -15.30 -6.56
C HIS A 195 -1.53 -14.43 -5.85
N ILE A 196 -1.85 -13.97 -4.64
CA ILE A 196 -0.97 -13.16 -3.80
C ILE A 196 -0.29 -14.04 -2.75
N GLY A 197 1.02 -13.90 -2.62
CA GLY A 197 1.81 -14.48 -1.55
C GLY A 197 2.41 -13.39 -0.66
N LEU A 198 2.55 -13.69 0.63
CA LEU A 198 3.10 -12.78 1.63
C LEU A 198 4.24 -13.44 2.40
N SER A 199 5.33 -12.73 2.60
CA SER A 199 6.43 -13.18 3.46
C SER A 199 7.16 -12.00 4.10
N THR A 200 7.80 -12.24 5.25
CA THR A 200 8.55 -11.21 5.98
C THR A 200 10.02 -11.58 6.09
N SER A 201 10.89 -10.57 6.18
CA SER A 201 12.33 -10.77 6.35
C SER A 201 12.73 -11.37 7.71
N ALA A 202 11.82 -11.32 8.68
CA ALA A 202 11.98 -11.90 10.01
C ALA A 202 10.62 -12.36 10.55
N THR A 203 10.62 -13.26 11.53
CA THR A 203 9.41 -13.57 12.31
C THR A 203 8.99 -12.30 13.04
N ILE A 204 7.79 -11.84 12.77
CA ILE A 204 7.12 -10.80 13.55
C ILE A 204 6.10 -11.56 14.41
N ASP A 205 6.13 -11.37 15.73
CA ASP A 205 5.26 -12.14 16.62
C ASP A 205 3.78 -11.85 16.37
N HIS A 206 2.94 -12.89 16.39
CA HIS A 206 1.54 -12.89 15.97
C HIS A 206 1.25 -12.38 14.53
N PHE A 207 2.29 -12.02 13.77
CA PHE A 207 2.26 -11.76 12.35
C PHE A 207 2.61 -13.07 11.63
N SER A 208 1.62 -13.95 11.53
CA SER A 208 1.68 -15.06 10.60
C SER A 208 0.77 -14.67 9.42
N PRO A 209 1.31 -14.15 8.31
CA PRO A 209 0.50 -13.88 7.12
C PRO A 209 -0.03 -15.18 6.48
N GLY A 210 0.33 -16.33 7.07
CA GLY A 210 0.06 -17.67 6.54
C GLY A 210 0.85 -17.95 5.26
N PRO A 211 0.90 -19.22 4.83
CA PRO A 211 1.18 -19.59 3.46
C PRO A 211 -0.10 -19.57 2.59
N GLU A 212 -1.13 -18.82 3.00
CA GLU A 212 -2.42 -18.79 2.31
C GLU A 212 -2.21 -18.01 0.99
N THR A 213 -2.32 -18.70 -0.14
CA THR A 213 -2.40 -18.04 -1.44
C THR A 213 -3.74 -17.32 -1.53
N PHE A 214 -3.73 -15.99 -1.51
CA PHE A 214 -4.95 -15.20 -1.63
C PHE A 214 -5.32 -14.99 -3.09
N ASP A 215 -6.57 -15.22 -3.46
CA ASP A 215 -7.05 -15.05 -4.83
C ASP A 215 -7.67 -13.65 -4.98
N THR A 216 -6.97 -12.76 -5.66
CA THR A 216 -7.41 -11.37 -5.89
C THR A 216 -7.63 -11.11 -7.37
N ASN A 217 -8.55 -10.23 -7.73
CA ASN A 217 -8.50 -9.53 -9.01
C ASN A 217 -8.81 -8.05 -8.80
N PHE A 218 -8.66 -7.22 -9.84
CA PHE A 218 -8.89 -5.78 -9.67
C PHE A 218 -10.32 -5.47 -9.22
N ALA A 219 -11.31 -6.26 -9.67
CA ALA A 219 -12.72 -6.10 -9.32
C ALA A 219 -13.08 -6.63 -7.92
N ASN A 220 -12.29 -7.55 -7.36
CA ASN A 220 -12.51 -8.22 -6.09
C ASN A 220 -11.20 -8.28 -5.29
N PRO A 221 -10.84 -7.19 -4.58
CA PRO A 221 -9.68 -7.19 -3.70
C PRO A 221 -9.94 -8.15 -2.52
N ASP A 222 -8.88 -8.79 -2.02
CA ASP A 222 -8.94 -9.67 -0.86
C ASP A 222 -8.27 -8.99 0.34
N SER A 223 -8.75 -9.28 1.54
CA SER A 223 -8.27 -8.66 2.78
C SER A 223 -7.66 -9.72 3.67
N VAL A 224 -6.41 -9.51 4.09
CA VAL A 224 -5.76 -10.31 5.12
C VAL A 224 -5.72 -9.50 6.41
N SER A 225 -6.36 -10.00 7.47
CA SER A 225 -6.24 -9.39 8.79
C SER A 225 -4.94 -9.83 9.43
N VAL A 226 -4.07 -8.89 9.79
CA VAL A 226 -2.88 -9.21 10.59
C VAL A 226 -2.95 -8.47 11.93
N ARG A 227 -2.53 -9.13 13.00
CA ARG A 227 -2.49 -8.50 14.33
C ARG A 227 -1.03 -8.47 14.76
N ALA A 228 -0.49 -7.27 14.97
CA ALA A 228 0.71 -7.14 15.79
C ALA A 228 0.23 -7.18 17.24
N SER A 229 0.62 -8.23 17.97
CA SER A 229 0.49 -8.24 19.41
C SER A 229 1.60 -7.41 20.02
N ASP A 230 1.34 -6.85 21.18
CA ASP A 230 2.40 -6.36 22.02
C ASP A 230 3.34 -7.43 22.49
N LEU A 231 4.63 -7.22 22.26
CA LEU A 231 5.66 -8.05 22.82
C LEU A 231 6.13 -7.47 24.15
N THR A 232 6.17 -8.31 25.18
CA THR A 232 6.87 -7.95 26.41
C THR A 232 8.34 -7.63 26.07
N PRO A 233 8.87 -6.45 26.44
CA PRO A 233 10.22 -6.06 26.11
C PRO A 233 11.26 -7.07 26.57
N ALA A 234 12.10 -7.55 25.65
CA ALA A 234 13.15 -8.52 25.95
C ALA A 234 14.49 -7.85 26.30
N ASN A 235 14.72 -6.62 25.84
CA ASN A 235 15.94 -5.85 26.12
C ASN A 235 15.71 -4.33 25.95
N SER A 236 16.73 -3.52 26.25
CA SER A 236 16.63 -2.06 26.20
C SER A 236 16.40 -1.47 24.80
N GLY A 237 16.62 -2.25 23.74
CA GLY A 237 16.34 -1.88 22.35
C GLY A 237 14.93 -2.23 21.87
N ASP A 238 14.06 -2.74 22.76
CA ASP A 238 12.66 -3.01 22.40
C ASP A 238 11.85 -1.71 22.24
N PHE A 239 11.99 -0.80 23.21
CA PHE A 239 11.23 0.45 23.40
C PHE A 239 11.26 1.48 22.25
N GLY A 240 11.95 1.16 21.16
CA GLY A 240 12.06 2.03 20.00
C GLY A 240 11.34 1.42 18.80
N ASN A 241 10.84 2.27 17.90
CA ASN A 241 10.21 1.81 16.68
C ASN A 241 11.09 0.82 15.90
N LYS A 242 10.51 -0.31 15.49
CA LYS A 242 11.20 -1.34 14.70
C LYS A 242 10.64 -1.40 13.29
N SER A 243 11.52 -1.54 12.31
CA SER A 243 11.13 -1.63 10.90
C SER A 243 11.45 -3.01 10.33
N TYR A 244 10.54 -3.52 9.51
CA TYR A 244 10.59 -4.83 8.88
C TYR A 244 10.25 -4.71 7.39
N THR A 245 10.74 -5.65 6.60
CA THR A 245 10.36 -5.77 5.19
C THR A 245 9.26 -6.81 5.04
N LEU A 246 8.13 -6.40 4.48
CA LEU A 246 7.07 -7.28 3.98
C LEU A 246 7.22 -7.42 2.47
N THR A 247 7.51 -8.62 2.01
CA THR A 247 7.54 -8.96 0.59
C THR A 247 6.18 -9.48 0.17
N VAL A 248 5.62 -8.89 -0.88
CA VAL A 248 4.37 -9.30 -1.50
C VAL A 248 4.63 -9.77 -2.92
N THR A 249 4.28 -11.00 -3.21
CA THR A 249 4.40 -11.60 -4.54
C THR A 249 3.02 -11.74 -5.18
N ALA A 250 2.95 -11.56 -6.51
CA ALA A 250 1.73 -11.71 -7.28
C ALA A 250 2.00 -12.54 -8.54
N ALA A 251 1.34 -13.69 -8.63
CA ALA A 251 1.37 -14.59 -9.78
C ALA A 251 0.00 -14.58 -10.48
N PRO A 252 -0.07 -14.62 -11.82
CA PRO A 252 1.02 -14.86 -12.78
C PRO A 252 1.71 -13.59 -13.30
N ILE A 253 1.42 -12.41 -12.75
CA ILE A 253 1.98 -11.13 -13.22
C ILE A 253 3.47 -10.93 -12.90
N ASN A 254 4.09 -11.88 -12.19
CA ASN A 254 5.50 -11.92 -11.80
C ASN A 254 5.97 -10.65 -11.07
N LEU A 255 5.09 -10.08 -10.24
CA LEU A 255 5.40 -8.89 -9.46
C LEU A 255 5.85 -9.31 -8.05
N SER A 256 6.94 -8.73 -7.57
CA SER A 256 7.44 -8.90 -6.20
C SER A 256 7.82 -7.54 -5.65
N LEU A 257 7.07 -7.05 -4.66
CA LEU A 257 7.29 -5.74 -4.04
C LEU A 257 7.64 -5.89 -2.58
N ASP A 258 8.58 -5.04 -2.14
CA ASP A 258 8.94 -4.91 -0.74
C ASP A 258 8.31 -3.64 -0.18
N PHE A 259 7.57 -3.80 0.91
CA PHE A 259 6.98 -2.73 1.70
C PHE A 259 7.70 -2.62 3.04
N THR A 260 7.85 -1.40 3.53
CA THR A 260 8.36 -1.15 4.87
C THR A 260 7.21 -1.13 5.87
N ILE A 261 7.20 -2.10 6.77
CA ILE A 261 6.35 -2.09 7.95
C ILE A 261 7.16 -1.49 9.09
N ARG A 262 6.57 -0.56 9.84
CA ARG A 262 7.16 -0.02 11.06
C ARG A 262 6.23 -0.25 12.24
N ILE A 263 6.68 -1.03 13.20
CA ILE A 263 6.02 -1.19 14.48
C ILE A 263 6.37 0.05 15.32
N LEU A 264 5.33 0.79 15.67
CA LEU A 264 5.39 1.92 16.57
C LEU A 264 5.30 1.39 17.99
N ASP A 265 6.44 1.37 18.66
CA ASP A 265 6.50 1.08 20.08
C ASP A 265 6.22 2.41 20.83
N ASN A 266 5.17 2.39 21.65
CA ASN A 266 4.80 3.53 22.48
C ASN A 266 5.04 3.27 23.97
N ASP A 267 5.65 2.14 24.31
CA ASP A 267 5.95 1.77 25.67
C ASP A 267 6.97 2.73 26.27
N ARG A 268 6.91 2.87 27.58
CA ARG A 268 7.72 3.82 28.32
C ARG A 268 8.34 3.16 29.52
N ARG A 269 9.45 3.69 29.98
CA ARG A 269 10.15 3.19 31.15
C ARG A 269 10.01 4.11 32.34
N VAL A 270 10.06 3.50 33.51
CA VAL A 270 10.12 4.17 34.80
C VAL A 270 11.42 3.76 35.46
N ARG A 271 12.14 4.75 36.00
CA ARG A 271 13.40 4.51 36.71
C ARG A 271 13.57 5.47 37.87
N GLN A 272 14.12 4.96 38.96
CA GLN A 272 14.71 5.78 40.02
C GLN A 272 16.12 6.24 39.63
N ILE A 273 16.43 7.52 39.82
CA ILE A 273 17.83 7.98 39.73
C ILE A 273 18.57 7.68 41.03
N SER A 274 19.86 7.31 40.96
CA SER A 274 20.66 6.94 42.13
C SER A 274 21.03 8.12 43.03
N ARG A 275 21.01 9.33 42.49
CA ARG A 275 21.28 10.56 43.23
C ARG A 275 20.03 10.97 44.00
N MET A 276 20.21 11.20 45.29
CA MET A 276 19.17 11.73 46.16
C MET A 276 19.33 13.23 46.34
N SER A 277 18.22 13.93 46.57
CA SER A 277 18.19 15.36 46.86
C SER A 277 17.39 15.63 48.13
N GLY A 278 17.70 16.77 48.77
CA GLY A 278 16.83 17.35 49.80
C GLY A 278 15.55 17.94 49.18
N GLY A 279 14.77 18.64 49.97
CA GLY A 279 13.45 19.15 49.54
C GLY A 279 13.49 20.20 48.42
N ASN A 280 14.66 20.76 48.11
CA ASN A 280 14.83 21.73 47.02
C ASN A 280 15.11 21.10 45.64
N MET A 281 15.16 19.77 45.53
CA MET A 281 15.44 19.04 44.28
C MET A 281 16.70 19.53 43.56
N GLN A 282 17.70 19.99 44.31
CA GLN A 282 18.95 20.49 43.76
C GLN A 282 20.00 19.37 43.71
N TYR A 283 20.47 19.05 42.52
CA TYR A 283 21.44 17.97 42.28
C TYR A 283 22.82 18.55 41.97
N GLY A 284 23.36 19.37 42.88
CA GLY A 284 24.70 19.96 42.77
C GLY A 284 24.87 21.09 41.73
N GLY A 285 23.84 21.40 40.95
CA GLY A 285 23.80 22.55 40.03
C GLY A 285 22.98 23.73 40.56
N ALA A 286 22.81 24.78 39.77
CA ALA A 286 22.01 25.96 40.17
C ALA A 286 20.48 25.75 40.05
N ALA A 287 20.04 24.76 39.26
CA ALA A 287 18.62 24.45 39.08
C ALA A 287 18.06 23.75 40.33
N LEU A 288 16.87 24.18 40.72
CA LEU A 288 16.10 23.70 41.87
C LEU A 288 14.64 23.46 41.44
N GLY A 289 13.83 22.89 42.33
CA GLY A 289 12.44 22.58 42.00
C GLY A 289 12.29 21.53 40.91
N VAL A 290 11.17 21.58 40.20
CA VAL A 290 10.86 20.66 39.09
C VAL A 290 11.93 20.70 38.00
N GLN A 291 12.48 21.88 37.69
CA GLN A 291 13.55 22.00 36.69
C GLN A 291 14.82 21.26 37.13
N GLY A 292 15.20 21.38 38.41
CA GLY A 292 16.33 20.62 38.97
C GLY A 292 16.09 19.12 38.91
N ALA A 293 14.88 18.68 39.23
CA ALA A 293 14.48 17.28 39.17
C ALA A 293 14.49 16.72 37.74
N ASP A 294 13.93 17.44 36.77
CA ASP A 294 13.93 17.03 35.35
C ASP A 294 15.34 16.98 34.77
N SER A 295 16.19 17.95 35.12
CA SER A 295 17.59 17.97 34.71
C SER A 295 18.34 16.74 35.24
N ALA A 296 18.06 16.32 36.47
CA ALA A 296 18.67 15.12 37.05
C ALA A 296 18.12 13.84 36.42
N CYS A 297 16.80 13.75 36.21
CA CYS A 297 16.19 12.64 35.48
C CYS A 297 16.79 12.47 34.08
N SER A 298 16.88 13.57 33.31
CA SER A 298 17.46 13.54 31.96
C SER A 298 18.95 13.18 31.94
N ALA A 299 19.70 13.50 32.99
CA ALA A 299 21.11 13.16 33.10
C ALA A 299 21.36 11.72 33.54
N ASP A 300 20.57 11.22 34.50
CA ASP A 300 20.90 10.03 35.27
C ASP A 300 19.97 8.83 35.01
N ALA A 301 18.78 9.04 34.42
CA ALA A 301 17.83 7.96 34.15
C ALA A 301 18.26 7.07 32.97
N GLY A 302 19.11 7.57 32.07
CA GLY A 302 19.54 6.87 30.86
C GLY A 302 18.55 6.97 29.68
N PHE A 303 17.54 7.83 29.80
CA PHE A 303 16.56 8.17 28.76
C PHE A 303 15.99 9.57 29.01
N ILE A 304 15.42 10.18 27.96
CA ILE A 304 14.78 11.49 28.07
C ILE A 304 13.55 11.35 28.95
N SER A 305 13.55 12.04 30.08
CA SER A 305 12.59 11.81 31.15
C SER A 305 12.25 13.06 31.93
N LYS A 306 11.10 12.97 32.61
CA LYS A 306 10.63 13.97 33.57
C LYS A 306 10.46 13.34 34.95
N ALA A 307 10.70 14.14 35.98
CA ALA A 307 10.51 13.73 37.37
C ALA A 307 9.04 13.64 37.74
N LEU A 308 8.63 12.61 38.47
CA LEU A 308 7.28 12.50 39.02
C LEU A 308 7.22 13.15 40.41
N VAL A 309 6.94 14.46 40.44
CA VAL A 309 6.86 15.25 41.68
C VAL A 309 5.67 16.22 41.64
N GLY A 310 5.03 16.42 42.79
CA GLY A 310 3.76 17.12 42.94
C GLY A 310 3.93 18.62 43.02
N VAL A 311 3.46 19.30 41.97
CA VAL A 311 3.28 20.75 41.88
C VAL A 311 2.03 21.05 41.06
N ALA A 312 1.48 22.26 41.17
CA ALA A 312 0.24 22.62 40.49
C ALA A 312 0.28 22.43 38.96
N SER A 313 1.45 22.59 38.33
CA SER A 313 1.64 22.37 36.89
C SER A 313 1.72 20.89 36.49
N ARG A 314 1.99 19.99 37.43
CA ARG A 314 2.30 18.57 37.18
C ARG A 314 1.28 17.65 37.85
N VAL A 315 0.04 17.73 37.37
CA VAL A 315 -1.09 16.86 37.74
C VAL A 315 -1.77 16.33 36.48
N PRO A 316 -2.52 15.21 36.55
CA PRO A 316 -3.24 14.67 35.38
C PRO A 316 -4.08 15.72 34.66
N GLY A 317 -3.98 15.76 33.33
CA GLY A 317 -4.65 16.74 32.47
C GLY A 317 -3.85 18.01 32.19
N ASN A 318 -2.76 18.28 32.91
CA ASN A 318 -1.87 19.40 32.60
C ASN A 318 -0.80 19.01 31.57
N ALA A 319 -0.34 20.01 30.79
CA ALA A 319 0.67 19.82 29.74
C ALA A 319 2.04 19.32 30.26
N ASP A 320 2.36 19.56 31.53
CA ASP A 320 3.62 19.12 32.14
C ASP A 320 3.50 17.77 32.88
N TRP A 321 2.34 17.11 32.80
CA TRP A 321 2.16 15.78 33.35
C TRP A 321 3.04 14.75 32.61
N PRO A 322 3.86 13.95 33.32
CA PRO A 322 4.86 13.11 32.67
C PRO A 322 4.33 11.74 32.22
N ILE A 323 3.13 11.33 32.67
CA ILE A 323 2.55 10.03 32.29
C ILE A 323 1.60 10.24 31.12
N LEU A 324 1.89 9.57 30.00
CA LEU A 324 1.12 9.68 28.76
C LEU A 324 -0.15 8.83 28.84
N PRO A 325 -1.27 9.22 28.21
CA PRO A 325 -2.48 8.41 28.14
C PRO A 325 -2.29 7.07 27.43
N ASN A 326 -3.02 6.04 27.87
CA ASN A 326 -3.08 4.70 27.22
C ASN A 326 -1.70 4.12 26.87
N THR A 327 -0.74 4.26 27.77
CA THR A 327 0.66 3.93 27.55
C THR A 327 1.10 2.89 28.57
N ARG A 328 1.80 1.84 28.13
CA ARG A 328 2.37 0.85 29.07
C ARG A 328 3.69 1.34 29.61
N TYR A 329 3.89 1.05 30.89
CA TYR A 329 5.09 1.40 31.61
C TYR A 329 5.80 0.15 32.12
N TYR A 330 7.11 0.11 31.95
CA TYR A 330 7.98 -0.96 32.40
C TYR A 330 9.05 -0.44 33.35
N ASN A 331 9.50 -1.27 34.27
CA ASN A 331 10.67 -0.95 35.08
C ASN A 331 11.91 -0.99 34.20
N TYR A 332 12.73 0.06 34.21
CA TYR A 332 13.92 0.15 33.37
C TYR A 332 14.95 -0.96 33.65
N ASP A 333 15.17 -1.29 34.93
CA ASP A 333 16.22 -2.22 35.34
C ASP A 333 15.79 -3.68 35.14
N THR A 334 14.52 -4.02 35.43
CA THR A 334 14.03 -5.41 35.37
C THR A 334 13.22 -5.75 34.14
N LEU A 335 12.79 -4.74 33.35
CA LEU A 335 11.86 -4.88 32.22
C LEU A 335 10.50 -5.50 32.59
N ASN A 336 10.17 -5.56 33.88
CA ASN A 336 8.87 -6.07 34.31
C ASN A 336 7.78 -5.02 34.03
N PRO A 337 6.58 -5.45 33.61
CA PRO A 337 5.45 -4.55 33.42
C PRO A 337 5.05 -3.91 34.76
N ILE A 338 4.80 -2.60 34.73
CA ILE A 338 4.29 -1.83 35.88
C ILE A 338 2.78 -1.70 35.78
N ALA A 339 2.32 -1.02 34.73
CA ALA A 339 0.90 -0.78 34.45
C ALA A 339 0.70 -0.13 33.08
N THR A 340 -0.52 -0.17 32.57
CA THR A 340 -0.99 0.71 31.50
C THR A 340 -1.72 1.90 32.13
N SER A 341 -1.36 3.12 31.71
CA SER A 341 -2.10 4.32 32.12
C SER A 341 -3.47 4.40 31.47
N ASP A 342 -4.42 5.06 32.13
CA ASP A 342 -5.74 5.32 31.55
C ASP A 342 -5.72 6.43 30.47
N ALA A 343 -6.89 6.77 29.94
CA ALA A 343 -7.05 7.83 28.93
C ALA A 343 -6.67 9.25 29.42
N ASN A 344 -6.46 9.44 30.73
CA ASN A 344 -6.00 10.69 31.32
C ASN A 344 -4.52 10.63 31.74
N GLY A 345 -3.83 9.52 31.43
CA GLY A 345 -2.44 9.32 31.82
C GLY A 345 -2.29 9.00 33.31
N VAL A 346 -3.25 8.32 33.93
CA VAL A 346 -3.20 7.97 35.36
C VAL A 346 -2.85 6.48 35.54
N ILE A 347 -1.91 6.23 36.46
CA ILE A 347 -1.57 4.89 36.98
C ILE A 347 -1.92 4.88 38.48
N PRO A 348 -2.41 3.78 39.07
CA PRO A 348 -2.62 3.71 40.51
C PRO A 348 -1.35 4.08 41.29
N TYR A 349 -1.48 5.02 42.23
CA TYR A 349 -0.35 5.64 42.93
C TYR A 349 0.62 4.63 43.57
N ALA A 350 0.07 3.64 44.28
CA ALA A 350 0.85 2.59 44.93
C ALA A 350 1.58 1.67 43.94
N THR A 351 1.00 1.44 42.76
CA THR A 351 1.64 0.65 41.70
C THR A 351 2.88 1.35 41.17
N LEU A 352 2.82 2.68 40.99
CA LEU A 352 3.93 3.45 40.44
C LEU A 352 5.05 3.68 41.46
N TYR A 353 4.76 4.12 42.68
CA TYR A 353 5.81 4.27 43.72
C TYR A 353 6.30 2.93 44.30
N GLY A 354 5.58 1.84 44.05
CA GLY A 354 6.00 0.47 44.32
C GLY A 354 6.71 -0.20 43.15
N SER A 355 6.94 0.51 42.03
CA SER A 355 7.45 -0.09 40.80
C SER A 355 8.95 -0.41 40.81
N THR A 356 9.66 -0.06 41.88
CA THR A 356 11.11 -0.24 42.02
C THR A 356 11.41 -1.10 43.25
N ALA A 357 12.65 -1.60 43.36
CA ALA A 357 13.09 -2.31 44.56
C ALA A 357 13.21 -1.40 45.81
N ILE A 358 13.11 -0.07 45.63
CA ILE A 358 13.19 0.91 46.71
C ILE A 358 11.79 1.12 47.29
N GLY A 359 11.66 1.05 48.62
CA GLY A 359 10.39 1.28 49.29
C GLY A 359 9.89 2.72 49.07
N ALA A 360 8.58 2.88 48.82
CA ALA A 360 7.92 4.14 48.45
C ALA A 360 8.25 5.33 49.37
N VAL A 361 8.40 5.11 50.68
CA VAL A 361 8.78 6.13 51.69
C VAL A 361 10.13 6.82 51.40
N ASN A 362 10.98 6.20 50.58
CA ASN A 362 12.29 6.72 50.20
C ASN A 362 12.27 7.58 48.93
N PHE A 363 11.10 7.80 48.32
CA PHE A 363 10.92 8.73 47.21
C PHE A 363 10.32 10.05 47.68
N TRP A 364 10.66 11.14 47.00
CA TRP A 364 9.84 12.35 47.04
C TRP A 364 8.60 12.18 46.16
N SER A 365 7.44 12.66 46.61
CA SER A 365 6.22 12.70 45.79
C SER A 365 5.50 14.03 45.83
N GLY A 366 5.11 14.55 47.00
CA GLY A 366 4.22 15.73 47.11
C GLY A 366 2.82 15.53 46.55
N PHE A 367 2.39 14.28 46.36
CA PHE A 367 1.07 13.93 45.85
C PHE A 367 0.25 13.20 46.92
N ASN A 368 -1.05 13.46 46.96
CA ASN A 368 -2.00 12.55 47.56
C ASN A 368 -2.19 11.31 46.67
N THR A 369 -2.77 10.23 47.21
CA THR A 369 -2.98 8.97 46.48
C THR A 369 -3.91 9.09 45.25
N ASN A 370 -4.65 10.20 45.13
CA ASN A 370 -5.49 10.55 43.98
C ASN A 370 -4.79 11.50 42.98
N TRP A 371 -3.46 11.63 43.05
CA TRP A 371 -2.64 12.50 42.20
C TRP A 371 -2.90 14.01 42.32
N THR A 372 -3.68 14.44 43.32
CA THR A 372 -3.76 15.86 43.67
C THR A 372 -2.50 16.29 44.43
N VAL A 373 -2.09 17.54 44.27
CA VAL A 373 -0.92 18.10 44.96
C VAL A 373 -1.21 18.18 46.47
N ASN A 374 -0.26 17.74 47.29
CA ASN A 374 -0.29 17.91 48.73
C ASN A 374 0.44 19.20 49.13
N ALA A 375 -0.02 19.87 50.19
CA ALA A 375 0.63 21.07 50.71
C ALA A 375 2.08 20.82 51.20
N ASN A 376 2.38 19.57 51.58
CA ASN A 376 3.74 19.13 51.90
C ASN A 376 4.50 18.80 50.61
N ASN A 377 4.95 19.81 49.89
CA ASN A 377 5.77 19.66 48.70
C ASN A 377 7.02 20.55 48.73
N CYS A 378 7.53 20.88 49.93
CA CYS A 378 8.72 21.71 50.12
C CYS A 378 8.67 23.05 49.36
N ASN A 379 7.49 23.69 49.34
CA ASN A 379 7.23 24.94 48.60
C ASN A 379 7.55 24.77 47.10
N ASP A 380 6.80 23.87 46.44
CA ASP A 380 7.02 23.46 45.05
C ASP A 380 8.45 22.99 44.77
N TRP A 381 9.01 22.29 45.76
CA TRP A 381 10.35 21.73 45.75
C TRP A 381 11.46 22.77 45.61
N THR A 382 11.21 24.02 46.00
CA THR A 382 12.22 25.10 45.93
C THR A 382 12.93 25.33 47.26
N ASN A 383 12.42 24.76 48.35
CA ASN A 383 12.91 25.00 49.71
C ASN A 383 13.62 23.77 50.29
N GLY A 384 14.90 23.95 50.62
CA GLY A 384 15.74 22.94 51.29
C GLY A 384 16.15 23.35 52.71
N SER A 385 15.55 24.41 53.25
CA SER A 385 15.96 25.03 54.52
C SER A 385 14.88 24.96 55.60
N SER A 386 13.62 24.68 55.24
CA SER A 386 12.50 24.54 56.17
C SER A 386 11.32 23.81 55.51
N GLY A 387 10.35 23.40 56.33
CA GLY A 387 9.11 22.76 55.87
C GLY A 387 9.21 21.25 55.71
N THR A 388 8.15 20.67 55.14
CA THR A 388 7.97 19.24 54.95
C THR A 388 7.57 18.92 53.51
N GLY A 389 8.10 17.80 53.01
CA GLY A 389 7.69 17.17 51.76
C GLY A 389 7.04 15.82 52.06
N LEU A 390 6.03 15.46 51.28
CA LEU A 390 5.39 14.16 51.36
C LEU A 390 6.20 13.14 50.57
N ALA A 391 6.44 11.98 51.20
CA ALA A 391 7.13 10.87 50.58
C ALA A 391 6.22 10.06 49.64
N GLY A 392 6.83 9.21 48.82
CA GLY A 392 6.17 8.32 47.86
C GLY A 392 5.16 7.34 48.46
N ASP A 393 5.12 7.15 49.78
CA ASP A 393 4.07 6.38 50.47
C ASP A 393 2.78 7.19 50.74
N ALA A 394 2.74 8.46 50.31
CA ALA A 394 1.65 9.42 50.52
C ALA A 394 1.21 9.61 51.98
N SER A 395 2.07 9.30 52.95
CA SER A 395 1.75 9.43 54.38
C SER A 395 2.90 9.98 55.21
N THR A 396 4.15 9.69 54.86
CA THR A 396 5.32 10.14 55.61
C THR A 396 5.71 11.55 55.22
N ASN A 397 5.60 12.49 56.16
CA ASN A 397 6.15 13.83 56.02
C ASN A 397 7.62 13.85 56.41
N VAL A 398 8.47 14.28 55.48
CA VAL A 398 9.91 14.31 55.61
C VAL A 398 10.37 15.76 55.63
N ALA A 399 11.27 16.10 56.55
CA ALA A 399 11.83 17.45 56.61
C ALA A 399 12.64 17.77 55.35
N CYS A 400 12.36 18.90 54.72
CA CYS A 400 13.02 19.33 53.48
C CYS A 400 14.53 19.58 53.67
N THR A 401 14.99 19.77 54.92
CA THR A 401 16.37 20.11 55.32
C THR A 401 17.32 18.94 55.40
N THR A 402 16.85 17.79 55.90
CA THR A 402 17.70 16.64 56.24
C THR A 402 17.27 15.36 55.56
N GLY A 403 16.07 15.33 54.99
CA GLY A 403 15.54 14.15 54.32
C GLY A 403 15.97 14.10 52.87
N ASN A 404 17.08 13.42 52.58
CA ASN A 404 17.40 13.07 51.19
C ASN A 404 16.50 11.91 50.73
N ARG A 405 15.94 12.04 49.53
CA ARG A 405 15.08 11.01 48.91
C ARG A 405 15.40 10.85 47.44
N TYR A 406 15.01 9.70 46.90
CA TYR A 406 15.08 9.40 45.48
C TYR A 406 13.99 10.11 44.70
N THR A 407 14.22 10.27 43.41
CA THR A 407 13.23 10.80 42.47
C THR A 407 12.92 9.74 41.42
N LEU A 408 11.64 9.56 41.16
CA LEU A 408 11.13 8.67 40.13
C LEU A 408 11.05 9.44 38.80
N CYS A 409 11.60 8.88 37.73
CA CYS A 409 11.68 9.50 36.42
C CYS A 409 10.87 8.68 35.41
N ILE A 410 10.08 9.37 34.60
CA ILE A 410 9.17 8.80 33.62
C ILE A 410 9.67 9.16 32.21
N GLU A 411 9.88 8.14 31.37
CA GLU A 411 10.32 8.31 30.00
C GLU A 411 9.31 9.11 29.16
N GLN A 412 9.82 9.97 28.28
CA GLN A 412 9.00 10.86 27.45
C GLN A 412 9.06 10.52 25.95
N GLN A 413 10.11 9.84 25.48
CA GLN A 413 10.35 9.58 24.06
C GLN A 413 10.56 8.11 23.79
#